data_AF-A0A2M7B5J6-F1
#
_entry.id   AF-A0A2M7B5J6-F1
#
_cell.length_a   1.000
_cell.length_b   1.000
_cell.length_c   1.000
_cell.angle_alpha   90.00
_cell.angle_beta   90.00
_cell.angle_gamma   90.00
#
_symmetry.space_group_name_H-M   'P 1'
#
loop_
_entity.id
_entity.type
_entity.pdbx_description
1 polymer ?
#
loop_
_entity_poly.entity_id
_entity_poly.type
_entity_poly.pdbx_seq_one_letter_code
_entity_poly.pdbx_strand_id
1 'polypeptide(L)'
;MLFCFSLGILIFTIGASLFWRRSFDNGLRNYESARIYKYVIKEISFLRKKKFFLYFFIFSIFLIFFLLFYQSVQQYQLWSQNEVSQYLLPPHQSINYFIFYVLARFFAPYLISLTIAVLFLFSAKTFNKKYQERFFEPEELYFGALAIFLVSHPGWIFYLIFLTLLYLLIHLYSLFIIHNSLRRLSLYYWWLPAAIFVIIISKWLASAPLWDLLKI
;
A
#
# COMPACT_ATOMS: atom_id res chain seq x y z
N MET A 1 4.18 -16.72 -0.04
CA MET A 1 3.36 -16.40 -1.22
C MET A 1 2.85 -14.96 -1.19
N LEU A 2 2.03 -14.54 -0.21
CA LEU A 2 1.53 -13.16 -0.09
C LEU A 2 2.60 -12.06 -0.12
N PHE A 3 3.76 -12.32 0.49
CA PHE A 3 4.94 -11.45 0.43
C PHE A 3 5.35 -11.11 -1.01
N CYS A 4 5.47 -12.13 -1.87
CA CYS A 4 5.89 -11.98 -3.27
C CYS A 4 4.85 -11.21 -4.08
N PHE A 5 3.56 -11.46 -3.85
CA PHE A 5 2.47 -10.73 -4.51
C PHE A 5 2.44 -9.26 -4.08
N SER A 6 2.59 -8.98 -2.78
CA SER A 6 2.61 -7.61 -2.27
C SER A 6 3.79 -6.81 -2.86
N LEU A 7 4.99 -7.42 -2.92
CA LEU A 7 6.13 -6.83 -3.61
C LEU A 7 5.89 -6.64 -5.10
N GLY A 8 5.34 -7.65 -5.78
CA GLY A 8 5.03 -7.59 -7.21
C GLY A 8 4.07 -6.45 -7.55
N ILE A 9 3.00 -6.30 -6.75
CA ILE A 9 2.03 -5.20 -6.88
C ILE A 9 2.75 -3.86 -6.70
N LEU A 10 3.57 -3.69 -5.66
CA LEU A 10 4.29 -2.44 -5.39
C LEU A 10 5.29 -2.08 -6.50
N ILE A 11 6.10 -3.04 -6.94
CA ILE A 11 7.08 -2.85 -8.03
C ILE A 11 6.37 -2.49 -9.33
N PHE A 12 5.29 -3.19 -9.66
CA PHE A 12 4.47 -2.87 -10.83
C PHE A 12 3.87 -1.46 -10.73
N THR A 13 3.41 -1.05 -9.54
CA THR A 13 2.87 0.30 -9.31
C THR A 13 3.93 1.37 -9.53
N ILE A 14 5.15 1.17 -9.03
CA ILE A 14 6.29 2.06 -9.27
C ILE A 14 6.56 2.15 -10.78
N GLY A 15 6.69 1.02 -11.46
CA GLY A 15 6.93 0.96 -12.91
C GLY A 15 5.86 1.68 -13.72
N ALA A 16 4.58 1.42 -13.41
CA ALA A 16 3.45 2.09 -14.05
C ALA A 16 3.46 3.60 -13.80
N SER A 17 3.79 4.04 -12.58
CA SER A 17 3.86 5.47 -12.23
C SER A 17 4.98 6.20 -12.99
N LEU A 18 6.15 5.57 -13.14
CA LEU A 18 7.29 6.12 -13.87
C LEU A 18 7.03 6.16 -15.38
N PHE A 19 6.49 5.07 -15.93
CA PHE A 19 6.17 4.97 -17.36
C PHE A 19 5.13 6.02 -17.76
N TRP A 20 4.06 6.17 -16.97
CA TRP A 20 3.00 7.11 -17.29
C TRP A 20 3.49 8.56 -17.22
N ARG A 21 4.37 8.89 -16.26
CA ARG A 21 4.99 10.21 -16.18
C ARG A 21 5.80 10.52 -17.44
N ARG A 22 6.66 9.59 -17.87
CA ARG A 22 7.49 9.75 -19.09
C ARG A 22 6.65 9.85 -20.36
N SER A 23 5.62 9.02 -20.52
CA SER A 23 4.73 9.05 -21.68
C SER A 23 3.97 10.37 -21.79
N PHE A 24 3.51 10.91 -20.66
CA PHE A 24 2.78 12.17 -20.63
C PHE A 24 3.67 13.39 -20.95
N ASP A 25 4.88 13.44 -20.38
CA ASP A 25 5.83 14.53 -20.62
C ASP A 25 6.24 14.59 -22.11
N ASN A 26 6.45 13.43 -22.73
CA ASN A 26 6.76 13.35 -24.17
C ASN A 26 5.56 13.73 -25.04
N GLY A 27 4.34 13.34 -24.66
CA GLY A 27 3.12 13.69 -25.38
C GLY A 27 2.89 15.20 -25.43
N LEU A 28 3.04 15.90 -24.29
CA LEU A 28 2.84 17.35 -24.22
C LEU A 28 3.85 18.15 -25.04
N ARG A 29 5.07 17.64 -25.23
CA ARG A 29 6.13 18.28 -26.03
C ARG A 29 5.78 18.36 -27.52
N ASN A 30 4.93 17.45 -28.02
CA ASN A 30 4.53 17.42 -29.43
C ASN A 30 3.35 18.37 -29.75
N TYR A 31 2.65 18.90 -28.74
CA TYR A 31 1.47 19.76 -28.91
C TYR A 31 1.71 21.23 -28.51
N GLU A 32 2.96 21.69 -28.51
CA GLU A 32 3.33 23.05 -28.07
C GLU A 32 2.63 24.18 -28.84
N SER A 33 2.10 23.90 -30.03
CA SER A 33 1.44 24.88 -30.89
C SER A 33 0.02 25.28 -30.48
N ALA A 34 -0.65 24.57 -29.54
CA ALA A 34 -2.03 24.90 -29.18
C ALA A 34 -2.31 24.87 -27.65
N ARG A 35 -2.29 26.07 -27.04
CA ARG A 35 -2.44 26.29 -25.58
C ARG A 35 -3.71 25.64 -24.99
N ILE A 36 -4.84 25.75 -25.68
CA ILE A 36 -6.14 25.21 -25.23
C ILE A 36 -6.11 23.67 -25.18
N TYR A 37 -5.58 23.03 -26.21
CA TYR A 37 -5.44 21.57 -26.25
C TYR A 37 -4.55 21.05 -25.13
N LYS A 38 -3.49 21.80 -24.77
CA LYS A 38 -2.62 21.45 -23.65
C LYS A 38 -3.36 21.36 -22.31
N TYR A 39 -4.29 22.27 -22.03
CA TYR A 39 -5.08 22.25 -20.79
C TYR A 39 -6.08 21.10 -20.76
N VAL A 40 -6.84 20.92 -21.85
CA VAL A 40 -7.85 19.85 -21.95
C VAL A 40 -7.19 18.46 -21.85
N ILE A 41 -6.09 18.23 -22.57
CA ILE A 41 -5.34 16.97 -22.52
C ILE A 41 -4.79 16.72 -21.11
N LYS A 42 -4.31 17.77 -20.42
CA LYS A 42 -3.81 17.65 -19.04
C LYS A 42 -4.91 17.23 -18.09
N GLU A 43 -6.09 17.84 -18.16
CA GLU A 43 -7.22 17.50 -17.29
C GLU A 43 -7.75 16.08 -17.53
N ILE A 44 -7.93 15.69 -18.79
CA ILE A 44 -8.34 14.32 -19.15
C ILE A 44 -7.31 13.29 -18.65
N SER A 45 -6.02 13.57 -18.83
CA SER A 45 -4.95 12.67 -18.38
C SER A 45 -4.93 12.51 -16.87
N PHE A 46 -5.20 13.58 -16.12
CA PHE A 46 -5.24 13.62 -14.67
C PHE A 46 -6.41 12.79 -14.14
N LEU A 47 -7.62 12.98 -14.69
CA LEU A 47 -8.78 12.17 -14.34
C LEU A 47 -8.56 10.68 -14.64
N ARG A 48 -7.92 10.36 -15.77
CA ARG A 48 -7.58 8.97 -16.15
C ARG A 48 -6.59 8.34 -15.18
N LYS A 49 -5.54 9.05 -14.76
CA LYS A 49 -4.57 8.58 -13.75
C LYS A 49 -5.25 8.28 -12.42
N LYS A 50 -6.07 9.21 -11.91
CA LYS A 50 -6.78 9.04 -10.65
C LYS A 50 -7.68 7.80 -10.65
N LYS A 51 -8.44 7.59 -11.74
CA LYS A 51 -9.28 6.39 -11.90
C LYS A 51 -8.44 5.12 -11.98
N PHE A 52 -7.32 5.15 -12.71
CA PHE A 52 -6.41 4.01 -12.80
C PHE A 52 -5.89 3.57 -11.42
N PHE A 53 -5.36 4.50 -10.61
CA PHE A 53 -4.84 4.14 -9.28
C PHE A 53 -5.93 3.71 -8.30
N LEU A 54 -7.13 4.28 -8.40
CA LEU A 54 -8.29 3.80 -7.64
C LEU A 54 -8.64 2.35 -8.01
N TYR A 55 -8.77 2.04 -9.30
CA TYR A 55 -9.07 0.67 -9.75
C TYR A 55 -7.96 -0.30 -9.41
N PHE A 56 -6.71 0.14 -9.50
CA PHE A 56 -5.55 -0.67 -9.12
C PHE A 56 -5.54 -0.98 -7.62
N PHE A 57 -5.91 0.00 -6.77
CA PHE A 57 -6.10 -0.22 -5.33
C PHE A 57 -7.22 -1.24 -5.05
N ILE A 58 -8.39 -1.08 -5.67
CA ILE A 58 -9.52 -2.01 -5.53
C ILE A 58 -9.14 -3.42 -6.01
N PHE A 59 -8.47 -3.52 -7.16
CA PHE A 59 -7.97 -4.78 -7.70
C PHE A 59 -6.98 -5.45 -6.74
N SER A 60 -6.07 -4.68 -6.13
CA SER A 60 -5.12 -5.19 -5.14
C SER A 60 -5.83 -5.75 -3.91
N ILE A 61 -6.90 -5.10 -3.44
CA ILE A 61 -7.75 -5.63 -2.36
C ILE A 61 -8.33 -6.98 -2.79
N PHE A 62 -9.02 -7.04 -3.93
CA PHE A 62 -9.64 -8.27 -4.40
C PHE A 62 -8.62 -9.42 -4.53
N LEU A 63 -7.45 -9.14 -5.13
CA LEU A 63 -6.39 -10.11 -5.32
C LEU A 63 -5.85 -10.66 -3.99
N ILE A 64 -5.61 -9.79 -3.00
CA ILE A 64 -5.13 -10.22 -1.68
C ILE A 64 -6.17 -11.07 -0.96
N PHE A 65 -7.44 -10.66 -0.94
CA PHE A 65 -8.50 -11.46 -0.31
C PHE A 65 -8.69 -12.81 -1.00
N PHE A 66 -8.63 -12.85 -2.34
CA PHE A 66 -8.64 -14.12 -3.08
C PHE A 66 -7.49 -15.04 -2.67
N LEU A 67 -6.27 -14.51 -2.53
CA LEU A 67 -5.12 -15.27 -2.06
C LEU A 67 -5.29 -15.76 -0.62
N LEU A 68 -5.89 -14.97 0.27
CA LEU A 68 -6.20 -15.39 1.65
C LEU A 68 -7.20 -16.53 1.70
N PHE A 69 -8.25 -16.50 0.86
CA PHE A 69 -9.17 -17.62 0.70
C PHE A 69 -8.45 -18.88 0.22
N TYR A 70 -7.59 -18.75 -0.80
CA TYR A 70 -6.79 -19.87 -1.29
C TYR A 70 -5.89 -20.46 -0.19
N GLN A 71 -5.21 -19.62 0.59
CA GLN A 71 -4.41 -20.06 1.74
C GLN A 71 -5.24 -20.75 2.82
N SER A 72 -6.47 -20.32 3.02
CA SER A 72 -7.40 -20.96 3.97
C SER A 72 -7.75 -22.38 3.53
N VAL A 73 -8.00 -22.59 2.23
CA VAL A 73 -8.23 -23.93 1.67
C VAL A 73 -6.99 -24.82 1.81
N GLN A 74 -5.81 -24.28 1.49
CA GLN A 74 -4.55 -25.01 1.67
C GLN A 74 -4.32 -25.39 3.14
N GLN A 75 -4.62 -24.49 4.07
CA GLN A 75 -4.52 -24.75 5.50
C GLN A 75 -5.45 -25.88 5.96
N TYR A 76 -6.68 -25.91 5.44
CA TYR A 76 -7.63 -26.99 5.73
C TYR A 76 -7.09 -28.33 5.24
N GLN A 77 -6.59 -28.39 4.00
CA GLN A 77 -6.02 -29.60 3.41
C GLN A 77 -4.82 -30.10 4.22
N LEU A 78 -3.90 -29.20 4.60
CA LEU A 78 -2.75 -29.51 5.43
C LEU A 78 -3.18 -30.08 6.79
N TRP A 79 -4.21 -29.50 7.41
CA TRP A 79 -4.72 -30.01 8.68
C TRP A 79 -5.38 -31.38 8.57
N SER A 80 -6.09 -31.64 7.47
CA SER A 80 -6.76 -32.93 7.22
C SER A 80 -5.82 -34.11 6.94
N GLN A 81 -4.60 -33.83 6.48
CA GLN A 81 -3.63 -34.87 6.09
C GLN A 81 -2.67 -35.27 7.21
N ASN A 82 -2.57 -34.46 8.28
CA ASN A 82 -1.62 -34.69 9.36
C ASN A 82 -2.32 -35.24 10.61
N GLU A 83 -1.76 -36.32 11.15
CA GLU A 83 -2.32 -37.14 12.22
C GLU A 83 -2.66 -36.36 13.49
N VAL A 84 -1.97 -35.25 13.76
CA VAL A 84 -2.19 -34.42 14.95
C VAL A 84 -3.18 -33.29 14.65
N SER A 85 -3.02 -32.61 13.51
CA SER A 85 -3.87 -31.46 13.18
C SER A 85 -5.28 -31.84 12.74
N GLN A 86 -5.52 -33.08 12.33
CA GLN A 86 -6.86 -33.56 11.98
C GLN A 86 -7.85 -33.43 13.16
N TYR A 87 -7.34 -33.48 14.40
CA TYR A 87 -8.15 -33.28 15.61
C TYR A 87 -8.65 -31.83 15.78
N LEU A 88 -8.10 -30.88 15.01
CA LEU A 88 -8.56 -29.48 14.96
C LEU A 88 -9.69 -29.27 13.96
N LEU A 89 -10.11 -30.32 13.24
CA LEU A 89 -11.16 -30.29 12.23
C LEU A 89 -12.36 -31.17 12.64
N PRO A 90 -13.52 -31.01 11.97
CA PRO A 90 -14.63 -31.94 12.13
C PRO A 90 -14.23 -33.38 11.75
N PRO A 91 -14.68 -34.41 12.49
CA PRO A 91 -15.72 -34.37 13.54
C PRO A 91 -15.21 -34.03 14.96
N HIS A 92 -13.90 -33.93 15.17
CA HIS A 92 -13.30 -33.76 16.50
C HIS A 92 -13.48 -32.36 17.07
N GLN A 93 -13.48 -31.33 16.21
CA GLN A 93 -13.83 -29.96 16.56
C GLN A 93 -14.86 -29.37 15.60
N SER A 94 -15.56 -28.33 16.07
CA SER A 94 -16.54 -27.62 15.25
C SER A 94 -15.87 -26.89 14.08
N ILE A 95 -16.57 -26.79 12.95
CA ILE A 95 -16.10 -25.99 11.80
C ILE A 95 -15.87 -24.52 12.16
N ASN A 96 -16.59 -24.01 13.18
CA ASN A 96 -16.45 -22.66 13.70
C ASN A 96 -15.06 -22.39 14.25
N TYR A 97 -14.40 -23.40 14.85
CA TYR A 97 -13.02 -23.27 15.32
C TYR A 97 -12.08 -22.97 14.15
N PHE A 98 -12.21 -23.73 13.06
CA PHE A 98 -11.39 -23.52 11.86
C PHE A 98 -11.65 -22.16 11.23
N ILE A 99 -12.91 -21.74 11.10
CA ILE A 99 -13.29 -20.42 10.58
C ILE A 99 -12.68 -19.32 11.44
N PHE A 100 -12.78 -19.41 12.77
CA PHE A 100 -12.19 -18.44 13.68
C PHE A 100 -10.66 -18.39 13.54
N TYR A 101 -10.00 -19.55 13.49
CA TYR A 101 -8.56 -19.63 13.29
C TYR A 101 -8.14 -18.94 11.99
N VAL A 102 -8.80 -19.25 10.88
CA VAL A 102 -8.52 -18.64 9.58
C VAL A 102 -8.76 -17.13 9.61
N LEU A 103 -9.87 -16.68 10.19
CA LEU A 103 -10.19 -15.27 10.31
C LEU A 103 -9.15 -14.52 11.14
N ALA A 104 -8.80 -15.02 12.32
CA ALA A 104 -7.80 -14.40 13.18
C ALA A 104 -6.41 -14.41 12.54
N ARG A 105 -5.98 -15.56 12.01
CA ARG A 105 -4.60 -15.76 11.55
C ARG A 105 -4.32 -15.14 10.18
N PHE A 106 -5.26 -15.24 9.23
CA PHE A 106 -5.04 -14.82 7.86
C PHE A 106 -5.75 -13.51 7.54
N PHE A 107 -7.02 -13.37 7.90
CA PHE A 107 -7.81 -12.20 7.49
C PHE A 107 -7.62 -10.98 8.39
N ALA A 108 -7.52 -11.16 9.71
CA ALA A 108 -7.48 -10.04 10.65
C ALA A 108 -6.33 -9.06 10.37
N PRO A 109 -5.08 -9.49 10.08
CA PRO A 109 -4.00 -8.56 9.77
C PRO A 109 -4.30 -7.65 8.56
N TYR A 110 -4.97 -8.18 7.54
CA TYR A 110 -5.33 -7.43 6.33
C TYR A 110 -6.61 -6.63 6.50
N LEU A 111 -7.59 -7.10 7.29
CA LEU A 111 -8.80 -6.34 7.62
C LEU A 111 -8.46 -5.10 8.45
N ILE A 112 -7.59 -5.24 9.45
CA ILE A 112 -7.08 -4.10 10.24
C ILE A 112 -6.35 -3.14 9.31
N SER A 113 -5.41 -3.65 8.51
CA SER A 113 -4.65 -2.82 7.57
C SER A 113 -5.54 -2.10 6.54
N LEU A 114 -6.56 -2.77 6.01
CA LEU A 114 -7.54 -2.19 5.09
C LEU A 114 -8.33 -1.06 5.77
N THR A 115 -8.76 -1.27 7.02
CA THR A 115 -9.47 -0.26 7.80
C THR A 115 -8.60 0.99 7.96
N ILE A 116 -7.33 0.81 8.34
CA ILE A 116 -6.38 1.93 8.46
C ILE A 116 -6.11 2.59 7.10
N ALA A 117 -5.96 1.83 6.02
CA ALA A 117 -5.75 2.36 4.68
C ALA A 117 -6.93 3.21 4.18
N VAL A 118 -8.17 2.77 4.44
CA VAL A 118 -9.39 3.53 4.10
C VAL A 118 -9.50 4.80 4.94
N LEU A 119 -9.23 4.71 6.25
CA LEU A 119 -9.21 5.88 7.14
C LEU A 119 -8.14 6.89 6.70
N PHE A 120 -6.95 6.42 6.35
CA PHE A 120 -5.89 7.26 5.77
C PHE A 120 -6.35 7.92 4.48
N LEU A 121 -6.89 7.15 3.53
CA LEU A 121 -7.31 7.68 2.23
C LEU A 121 -8.40 8.75 2.38
N PHE A 122 -9.38 8.51 3.26
CA PHE A 122 -10.47 9.45 3.51
C PHE A 122 -9.99 10.71 4.21
N SER A 123 -9.21 10.58 5.29
CA SER A 123 -8.66 11.73 6.03
C SER A 123 -7.72 12.54 5.15
N ALA A 124 -6.79 11.90 4.46
CA ALA A 124 -5.83 12.56 3.59
C ALA A 124 -6.53 13.27 2.42
N LYS A 125 -7.56 12.69 1.79
CA LYS A 125 -8.37 13.40 0.77
C LYS A 125 -9.08 14.62 1.34
N THR A 126 -9.69 14.48 2.51
CA THR A 126 -10.46 15.55 3.16
C THR A 126 -9.56 16.73 3.52
N PHE A 127 -8.42 16.45 4.16
CA PHE A 127 -7.44 17.48 4.49
C PHE A 127 -6.78 18.05 3.23
N ASN A 128 -6.38 17.22 2.26
CA ASN A 128 -5.73 17.74 1.06
C ASN A 128 -6.67 18.69 0.29
N LYS A 129 -7.97 18.37 0.18
CA LYS A 129 -8.95 19.28 -0.43
C LYS A 129 -9.15 20.55 0.40
N LYS A 130 -9.24 20.44 1.73
CA LYS A 130 -9.39 21.59 2.64
C LYS A 130 -8.25 22.60 2.50
N TYR A 131 -7.03 22.12 2.24
CA TYR A 131 -5.83 22.95 2.12
C TYR A 131 -5.36 23.11 0.67
N GLN A 132 -6.28 23.14 -0.31
CA GLN A 132 -6.01 23.43 -1.71
C GLN A 132 -4.89 22.56 -2.34
N GLU A 133 -4.88 21.27 -2.02
CA GLU A 133 -3.91 20.28 -2.51
C GLU A 133 -2.45 20.62 -2.15
N ARG A 134 -2.26 21.38 -1.07
CA ARG A 134 -0.93 21.80 -0.59
C ARG A 134 -0.08 20.65 -0.09
N PHE A 135 -0.68 19.58 0.44
CA PHE A 135 0.07 18.52 1.12
C PHE A 135 0.50 17.39 0.18
N PHE A 136 -0.42 16.87 -0.62
CA PHE A 136 -0.20 15.66 -1.43
C PHE A 136 -0.64 15.88 -2.87
N GLU A 137 0.09 15.26 -3.79
CA GLU A 137 -0.46 15.05 -5.13
C GLU A 137 -1.66 14.08 -5.04
N PRO A 138 -2.70 14.25 -5.87
CA PRO A 138 -3.89 13.40 -5.82
C PRO A 138 -3.63 11.89 -5.97
N GLU A 139 -2.57 11.50 -6.67
CA GLU A 139 -2.13 10.10 -6.81
C GLU A 139 -1.42 9.56 -5.57
N GLU A 140 -0.67 10.41 -4.83
CA GLU A 140 0.05 10.01 -3.61
C GLU A 140 -0.87 9.43 -2.55
N LEU A 141 -2.09 9.97 -2.48
CA LEU A 141 -3.12 9.49 -1.56
C LEU A 141 -3.42 8.00 -1.76
N TYR A 142 -3.44 7.56 -3.03
CA TYR A 142 -3.65 6.15 -3.37
C TYR A 142 -2.41 5.30 -3.12
N PHE A 143 -1.20 5.85 -3.34
CA PHE A 143 0.04 5.15 -3.01
C PHE A 143 0.17 4.91 -1.51
N GLY A 144 -0.17 5.89 -0.68
CA GLY A 144 -0.16 5.71 0.78
C GLY A 144 -1.17 4.68 1.25
N ALA A 145 -2.41 4.75 0.75
CA ALA A 145 -3.43 3.76 1.09
C ALA A 145 -3.03 2.34 0.64
N LEU A 146 -2.50 2.21 -0.57
CA LEU A 146 -2.03 0.93 -1.12
C LEU A 146 -0.83 0.38 -0.34
N ALA A 147 0.12 1.24 0.01
CA ALA A 147 1.28 0.88 0.83
C ALA A 147 0.87 0.38 2.22
N ILE A 148 0.03 1.15 2.93
CA ILE A 148 -0.50 0.76 4.24
C ILE A 148 -1.16 -0.62 4.13
N PHE A 149 -2.08 -0.79 3.19
CA PHE A 149 -2.81 -2.04 2.98
C PHE A 149 -1.87 -3.24 2.77
N LEU A 150 -0.96 -3.15 1.80
CA LEU A 150 -0.11 -4.26 1.38
C LEU A 150 0.99 -4.64 2.38
N VAL A 151 1.47 -3.69 3.17
CA VAL A 151 2.44 -3.98 4.24
C VAL A 151 1.79 -4.84 5.34
N SER A 152 0.46 -4.81 5.46
CA SER A 152 -0.35 -5.54 6.46
C SER A 152 -0.04 -5.15 7.91
N HIS A 153 -0.86 -5.62 8.85
CA HIS A 153 -0.60 -5.45 10.29
C HIS A 153 0.39 -6.51 10.80
N PRO A 154 1.33 -6.16 11.70
CA PRO A 154 1.61 -4.83 12.28
C PRO A 154 2.55 -3.96 11.43
N GLY A 155 3.00 -4.44 10.28
CA GLY A 155 4.00 -3.76 9.43
C GLY A 155 3.65 -2.31 9.07
N TRP A 156 2.38 -1.97 8.88
CA TRP A 156 1.97 -0.61 8.52
C TRP A 156 2.38 0.45 9.56
N ILE A 157 2.52 0.07 10.84
CA ILE A 157 2.99 0.96 11.91
C ILE A 157 4.45 1.33 11.66
N PHE A 158 5.30 0.32 11.45
CA PHE A 158 6.72 0.52 11.12
C PHE A 158 6.89 1.30 9.82
N TYR A 159 6.00 1.07 8.85
CA TYR A 159 5.96 1.83 7.63
C TYR A 159 5.70 3.33 7.85
N LEU A 160 4.68 3.70 8.63
CA LEU A 160 4.40 5.11 8.90
C LEU A 160 5.52 5.78 9.68
N ILE A 161 6.11 5.08 10.67
CA ILE A 161 7.27 5.58 11.42
C ILE A 161 8.44 5.81 10.47
N PHE A 162 8.79 4.81 9.67
CA PHE A 162 9.91 4.90 8.72
C PHE A 162 9.69 6.02 7.69
N LEU A 163 8.50 6.14 7.11
CA LEU A 163 8.18 7.18 6.14
C LEU A 163 8.27 8.58 6.76
N THR A 164 7.82 8.74 8.01
CA THR A 164 7.90 10.01 8.74
C THR A 164 9.36 10.39 9.04
N LEU A 165 10.17 9.44 9.51
CA LEU A 165 11.60 9.65 9.72
C LEU A 165 12.32 10.01 8.43
N LEU A 166 12.02 9.30 7.33
CA LEU A 166 12.58 9.56 6.02
C LEU A 166 12.22 10.97 5.52
N TYR A 167 10.95 11.39 5.68
CA TYR A 167 10.52 12.75 5.36
C TYR A 167 11.30 13.80 6.14
N LEU A 168 11.45 13.60 7.45
CA LEU A 168 12.19 14.51 8.33
C LEU A 168 13.66 14.61 7.90
N LEU A 169 14.32 13.49 7.59
CA LEU A 169 15.71 13.47 7.11
C LEU A 169 15.87 14.23 5.78
N ILE A 170 14.98 13.99 4.82
CA ILE A 170 14.99 14.70 3.52
C ILE A 170 14.76 16.20 3.74
N HIS A 171 13.86 16.55 4.65
CA HIS A 171 13.58 17.95 4.98
C HIS A 171 14.79 18.64 5.60
N LEU A 172 15.42 18.04 6.61
CA LEU A 172 16.64 18.56 7.23
C LEU A 172 17.77 18.71 6.19
N TYR A 173 17.99 17.69 5.36
CA TYR A 173 18.97 17.74 4.27
C TYR A 173 18.71 18.93 3.33
N SER A 174 17.46 19.16 2.93
CA SER A 174 17.08 20.27 2.05
C SER A 174 17.31 21.65 2.68
N LEU A 175 17.08 21.78 3.99
CA LEU A 175 17.28 23.03 4.72
C LEU A 175 18.77 23.37 4.85
N PHE A 176 19.60 22.39 5.23
CA PHE A 176 21.01 22.65 5.53
C PHE A 176 21.91 22.74 4.29
N ILE A 177 21.60 22.01 3.22
CA ILE A 177 22.50 21.90 2.06
C ILE A 177 21.99 22.72 0.88
N ILE A 178 20.73 22.50 0.48
CA ILE A 178 20.20 23.06 -0.77
C ILE A 178 19.79 24.54 -0.58
N HIS A 179 19.62 25.01 0.65
CA HIS A 179 19.20 26.38 1.00
C HIS A 179 17.92 26.87 0.26
N ASN A 180 17.15 25.95 -0.35
CA ASN A 180 15.92 26.23 -1.07
C ASN A 180 14.73 25.81 -0.21
N SER A 181 14.44 26.60 0.83
CA SER A 181 13.36 26.36 1.79
C SER A 181 11.94 26.52 1.22
N LEU A 182 11.80 27.01 -0.01
CA LEU A 182 10.50 27.43 -0.57
C LEU A 182 9.79 26.37 -1.44
N ARG A 183 10.44 25.26 -1.80
CA ARG A 183 9.80 24.22 -2.62
C ARG A 183 9.20 23.12 -1.75
N ARG A 184 7.93 22.82 -1.98
CA ARG A 184 7.22 21.69 -1.35
C ARG A 184 7.98 20.38 -1.62
N LEU A 185 8.38 19.70 -0.55
CA LEU A 185 8.89 18.33 -0.62
C LEU A 185 7.71 17.37 -0.74
N SER A 186 7.49 16.86 -1.94
CA SER A 186 6.53 15.78 -2.18
C SER A 186 7.20 14.43 -1.89
N LEU A 187 6.47 13.54 -1.23
CA LEU A 187 6.89 12.17 -0.93
C LEU A 187 6.53 11.20 -2.06
N TYR A 188 6.16 11.69 -3.24
CA TYR A 188 5.66 10.90 -4.37
C TYR A 188 6.46 9.63 -4.62
N TYR A 189 7.79 9.75 -4.65
CA TYR A 189 8.69 8.63 -4.94
C TYR A 189 9.00 7.74 -3.74
N TRP A 190 8.65 8.14 -2.52
CA TRP A 190 9.05 7.46 -1.30
C TRP A 190 7.94 6.59 -0.70
N TRP A 191 6.67 6.86 -1.00
CA TRP A 191 5.54 6.06 -0.51
C TRP A 191 5.71 4.56 -0.78
N LEU A 192 5.97 4.17 -2.03
CA LEU A 192 6.05 2.76 -2.42
C LEU A 192 7.40 2.11 -2.08
N PRO A 193 8.57 2.74 -2.29
CA PRO A 193 9.84 2.16 -1.87
C PRO A 193 9.95 1.95 -0.36
N ALA A 194 9.41 2.86 0.45
CA ALA A 194 9.34 2.67 1.90
C ALA A 194 8.52 1.42 2.27
N ALA A 195 7.42 1.17 1.55
CA ALA A 195 6.59 -0.01 1.77
C ALA A 195 7.34 -1.30 1.39
N ILE A 196 8.02 -1.29 0.23
CA ILE A 196 8.88 -2.39 -0.22
C ILE A 196 9.97 -2.67 0.81
N PHE A 197 10.64 -1.63 1.31
CA PHE A 197 11.68 -1.75 2.32
C PHE A 197 11.15 -2.44 3.57
N VAL A 198 10.03 -1.95 4.13
CA VAL A 198 9.41 -2.52 5.34
C VAL A 198 8.98 -3.97 5.13
N ILE A 199 8.43 -4.30 3.95
CA ILE A 199 8.09 -5.68 3.60
C ILE A 199 9.36 -6.54 3.62
N ILE A 200 10.44 -6.13 2.96
CA ILE A 200 11.71 -6.89 2.91
C ILE A 200 12.27 -7.14 4.32
N ILE A 201 12.28 -6.11 5.17
CA ILE A 201 12.81 -6.23 6.54
C ILE A 201 11.81 -6.85 7.52
N SER A 202 10.58 -7.19 7.09
CA SER A 202 9.54 -7.69 8.00
C SER A 202 9.91 -8.97 8.72
N LYS A 203 10.70 -9.84 8.06
CA LYS A 203 11.24 -11.07 8.68
C LYS A 203 12.14 -10.77 9.88
N TRP A 204 12.90 -9.68 9.82
CA TRP A 204 13.83 -9.28 10.88
C TRP A 204 13.09 -8.47 11.95
N LEU A 205 12.12 -7.65 11.53
CA LEU A 205 11.21 -6.98 12.47
C LEU A 205 10.42 -8.00 13.30
N ALA A 206 10.05 -9.13 12.73
CA ALA A 206 9.30 -10.19 13.42
C ALA A 206 10.05 -10.83 14.58
N SER A 207 11.39 -10.69 14.68
CA SER A 207 12.16 -11.14 15.84
C SER A 207 12.30 -10.07 16.93
N ALA A 208 11.80 -8.86 16.71
CA ALA A 208 11.84 -7.79 17.71
C ALA A 208 10.73 -7.99 18.75
N PRO A 209 10.98 -7.75 20.06
CA PRO A 209 9.97 -7.91 21.11
C PRO A 209 8.69 -7.10 20.88
N LEU A 210 8.83 -5.92 20.27
CA LEU A 210 7.71 -5.04 19.98
C LEU A 210 6.75 -5.64 18.93
N TRP A 211 7.25 -6.47 18.01
CA TRP A 211 6.41 -7.18 17.05
C TRP A 211 5.52 -8.22 17.73
N ASP A 212 6.06 -8.92 18.73
CA ASP A 212 5.31 -9.93 19.49
C ASP A 212 4.19 -9.34 20.34
N LEU A 213 4.31 -8.08 20.76
CA LEU A 213 3.25 -7.35 21.46
C LEU A 213 2.12 -6.90 20.53
N LEU A 214 2.44 -6.68 19.24
CA LEU A 214 1.50 -6.15 18.26
C LEU A 214 0.87 -7.23 17.38
N LYS A 215 1.46 -8.43 17.31
CA LYS A 215 0.87 -9.51 16.51
C LYS A 215 -0.48 -9.93 17.11
N ILE A 216 -1.45 -10.14 16.22
CA ILE A 216 -2.79 -10.65 16.52
C ILE A 216 -2.91 -12.04 15.92
#